data_AF-A0A2C9SWX0-F1
#
_entry.id   AF-A0A2C9SWX0-F1
#
_cell.length_a   1.000
_cell.length_b   1.000
_cell.length_c   1.000
_cell.angle_alpha   90.00
_cell.angle_beta   90.00
_cell.angle_gamma   90.00
#
_symmetry.space_group_name_H-M   'P 1'
#
loop_
_entity.id
_entity.type
_entity.pdbx_description
1 polymer ?
#
loop_
_entity_poly.entity_id
_entity_poly.type
_entity_poly.pdbx_seq_one_letter_code
_entity_poly.pdbx_strand_id
1 'polypeptide(L)' 'MSECDGSDGEVLMSGVVSVRVEVTDPSDGQVHVFEGPDEVGVQRQVDEFFGVEEADRRELDTD' A
#
# COMPACT_ATOMS: atom_id res chain seq x y z
N MET A 1 -4.64 36.68 -37.37
CA MET A 1 -4.06 36.47 -36.03
C MET A 1 -5.21 36.45 -35.05
N SER A 2 -5.64 35.27 -34.60
CA SER A 2 -6.58 35.11 -33.49
C SER A 2 -6.24 33.81 -32.77
N GLU A 3 -5.37 34.00 -31.78
CA GLU A 3 -5.42 33.43 -30.43
C GLU A 3 -5.73 31.94 -30.29
N CYS A 4 -4.67 31.19 -29.99
CA CYS A 4 -4.72 29.86 -29.40
C CYS A 4 -5.45 29.93 -28.05
N ASP A 5 -6.70 29.48 -27.99
CA ASP A 5 -7.35 29.15 -26.72
C ASP A 5 -6.82 27.79 -26.25
N GLY A 6 -5.62 27.84 -25.65
CA GLY A 6 -4.99 26.72 -24.98
C GLY A 6 -5.59 26.52 -23.59
N SER A 7 -6.88 26.24 -23.52
CA SER A 7 -7.52 25.78 -22.30
C SER A 7 -7.24 24.28 -22.15
N ASP A 8 -5.97 23.92 -21.92
CA ASP A 8 -5.60 22.61 -21.38
C ASP A 8 -6.05 22.61 -19.92
N GLY A 9 -7.34 22.35 -19.73
CA GLY A 9 -7.89 22.04 -18.44
C GLY A 9 -7.23 20.74 -18.00
N GLU A 10 -6.15 20.87 -17.23
CA GLU A 10 -5.58 19.78 -16.46
C GLU A 10 -6.70 19.21 -15.58
N VAL A 11 -7.37 18.19 -16.11
CA VAL A 11 -8.20 17.32 -15.31
C VAL A 11 -7.23 16.60 -14.39
N LEU A 12 -6.94 17.21 -13.25
CA LEU A 12 -6.50 16.49 -12.07
C LEU A 12 -7.64 15.51 -11.79
N MET A 13 -7.58 14.36 -12.46
CA MET A 13 -8.42 13.23 -12.16
C MET A 13 -8.36 13.15 -10.65
N SER A 14 -9.50 13.38 -10.00
CA SER A 14 -9.70 13.06 -8.60
C SER A 14 -9.71 11.52 -8.51
N GLY A 15 -8.61 10.92 -8.99
CA GLY A 15 -8.30 9.53 -8.86
C GLY A 15 -7.96 9.42 -7.41
N VAL A 16 -8.81 8.71 -6.67
CA VAL A 16 -8.41 8.20 -5.37
C VAL A 16 -7.09 7.48 -5.64
N VAL A 17 -5.99 8.02 -5.11
CA VAL A 17 -4.67 7.41 -5.28
C VAL A 17 -4.67 6.24 -4.32
N SER A 18 -5.18 5.10 -4.78
CA SER A 18 -5.10 3.86 -4.02
C SER A 18 -3.69 3.31 -4.17
N VAL A 19 -3.10 2.95 -3.03
CA VAL A 19 -1.84 2.24 -2.95
C VAL A 19 -2.14 0.75 -3.04
N ARG A 20 -1.45 0.06 -3.95
CA ARG A 20 -1.53 -1.40 -4.12
C ARG A 20 -0.13 -2.00 -3.91
N VAL A 21 -0.03 -3.00 -3.06
CA VAL A 21 1.21 -3.72 -2.74
C VAL A 21 1.00 -5.20 -2.95
N GLU A 22 1.93 -5.85 -3.62
CA GLU A 22 1.95 -7.29 -3.85
C GLU A 22 3.07 -7.90 -3.01
N VAL A 23 2.71 -8.80 -2.11
CA VAL A 23 3.65 -9.47 -1.19
C VAL A 23 3.63 -10.95 -1.46
N THR A 24 4.81 -11.54 -1.68
CA THR A 24 4.95 -12.99 -1.84
C THR A 24 5.28 -13.60 -0.49
N ASP A 25 4.43 -14.50 0.01
CA ASP A 25 4.68 -15.26 1.22
C ASP A 25 5.87 -16.21 0.99
N PRO A 26 6.96 -16.11 1.79
CA PRO A 26 8.12 -16.96 1.63
C PRO A 26 7.91 -18.38 2.17
N SER A 27 6.82 -18.65 2.89
CA SER A 27 6.54 -19.95 3.53
C SER A 27 5.91 -20.95 2.56
N ASP A 28 5.03 -20.48 1.67
CA ASP A 28 4.27 -21.26 0.68
C ASP A 28 4.48 -20.76 -0.76
N GLY A 29 5.02 -19.56 -0.95
CA GLY A 29 5.23 -18.94 -2.27
C GLY A 29 3.98 -18.25 -2.84
N GLN A 30 2.91 -18.13 -2.06
CA GLN A 30 1.67 -17.49 -2.47
C GLN A 30 1.81 -15.97 -2.56
N VAL A 31 1.22 -15.34 -3.58
CA VAL A 31 1.21 -13.88 -3.73
C VAL A 31 -0.09 -13.31 -3.16
N HIS A 32 0.04 -12.42 -2.20
CA HIS A 32 -1.04 -11.66 -1.58
C HIS A 32 -1.01 -10.22 -2.06
N VAL A 33 -2.19 -9.67 -2.37
CA VAL A 33 -2.33 -8.30 -2.87
C VAL A 33 -3.12 -7.49 -1.85
N PHE A 34 -2.53 -6.39 -1.40
CA PHE A 34 -3.12 -5.45 -0.44
C PHE A 34 -3.37 -4.12 -1.12
N GLU A 35 -4.54 -3.53 -0.90
CA GLU A 35 -4.91 -2.23 -1.47
C GLU A 35 -5.50 -1.33 -0.39
N GLY A 36 -5.21 -0.03 -0.46
CA GLY A 36 -5.71 0.92 0.52
C GLY A 36 -5.53 2.37 0.06
N PRO A 37 -6.10 3.34 0.81
CA PRO A 37 -6.03 4.76 0.45
C PRO A 37 -4.66 5.39 0.69
N ASP A 38 -3.77 4.74 1.43
CA ASP A 38 -2.43 5.23 1.78
C ASP A 38 -1.45 4.08 2.09
N GLU A 39 -0.16 4.36 1.97
CA GLU A 39 0.92 3.37 2.15
C GLU A 39 0.97 2.82 3.59
N VAL A 40 0.67 3.65 4.59
CA VAL A 40 0.73 3.27 6.00
C VAL A 40 -0.35 2.25 6.33
N GLY A 41 -1.59 2.47 5.87
CA GLY A 41 -2.69 1.53 6.04
C GLY A 41 -2.47 0.21 5.30
N VAL A 42 -1.86 0.24 4.12
CA VAL A 42 -1.51 -0.98 3.38
C VAL A 42 -0.39 -1.74 4.10
N GLN A 43 0.64 -1.05 4.60
CA GLN A 43 1.73 -1.68 5.33
C GLN A 43 1.24 -2.36 6.62
N ARG A 44 0.35 -1.71 7.38
CA ARG A 44 -0.24 -2.34 8.58
C ARG A 44 -1.00 -3.64 8.26
N GLN A 45 -1.73 -3.69 7.14
CA GLN A 45 -2.40 -4.92 6.70
C GLN A 45 -1.40 -6.03 6.35
N VAL A 46 -0.25 -5.68 5.77
CA VAL A 46 0.84 -6.63 5.49
C VAL A 46 1.43 -7.15 6.80
N ASP A 47 1.80 -6.26 7.73
CA ASP A 47 2.35 -6.62 9.03
C ASP A 47 1.40 -7.52 9.86
N GLU A 48 0.10 -7.21 9.88
CA GLU A 48 -0.93 -8.04 10.51
C GLU A 48 -1.06 -9.40 9.83
N PHE A 49 -1.00 -9.46 8.50
CA PHE A 49 -1.09 -10.70 7.73
C PHE A 49 0.07 -11.66 8.04
N PHE A 50 1.30 -11.13 8.16
CA PHE A 50 2.47 -11.92 8.53
C PHE A 50 2.59 -12.20 10.04
N GLY A 51 1.67 -11.66 10.86
CA GLY A 51 1.66 -11.87 12.31
C GLY A 51 2.90 -11.30 13.01
N VAL A 52 3.50 -10.24 12.47
CA VAL A 52 4.73 -9.63 13.02
C VAL A 52 4.50 -9.14 14.46
N GLU A 53 3.28 -8.74 14.81
CA GLU A 53 2.88 -8.38 16.19
C GLU A 53 2.92 -9.55 17.19
N GLU A 54 2.78 -10.81 16.75
CA GLU A 54 2.92 -12.00 17.61
C GLU A 54 4.37 -12.48 17.73
N ALA A 55 5.21 -12.21 16.71
CA ALA A 55 6.62 -12.57 16.71
C ALA A 55 7.44 -11.67 17.69
N ASP A 56 7.19 -10.36 17.67
CA ASP A 56 7.89 -9.38 18.52
C ASP A 56 7.67 -9.62 20.02
N ARG A 57 6.47 -10.08 20.42
CA ARG A 57 6.14 -10.33 21.84
C ARG A 57 6.89 -11.52 22.45
N ARG A 58 7.41 -12.45 21.64
CA ARG A 58 8.03 -13.69 22.14
C ARG A 58 9.53 -13.57 22.44
N GLU A 59 10.18 -12.51 22.00
CA GLU A 59 11.63 -12.30 22.21
C GLU A 59 11.96 -11.46 23.46
N LEU A 60 10.95 -10.96 24.18
CA LEU A 60 11.11 -10.11 25.37
C LEU A 60 10.99 -10.84 26.72
N ASP A 61 10.75 -12.16 26.73
CA ASP A 61 10.58 -12.97 27.96
C ASP A 61 11.60 -14.12 28.01
N THR A 62 12.90 -13.79 28.01
CA THR A 62 13.97 -14.72 28.42
C THR A 62 15.11 -13.90 29.03
N ASP A 63 15.01 -13.63 30.34
CA ASP A 63 16.14 -13.34 31.24
C ASP A 63 16.01 -14.25 32.47
#